data_AF-A0A2A2K8E3-F1
#
_entry.id   AF-A0A2A2K8E3-F1
#
_cell.length_a   1.000
_cell.length_b   1.000
_cell.length_c   1.000
_cell.angle_alpha   90.00
_cell.angle_beta   90.00
_cell.angle_gamma   90.00
#
_symmetry.space_group_name_H-M   'P 1'
#
loop_
_entity.id
_entity.type
_entity.pdbx_description
1 polymer ?
#
loop_
_entity_poly.entity_id
_entity_poly.type
_entity_poly.pdbx_seq_one_letter_code
_entity_poly.pdbx_strand_id
1 'polypeptide(L)'
;MVSAADPRAAAAGVEMLKAGGSATDAAIATMLALNVVEPQSSGLGGGSFWVRHAARTGQIDTIDARETAPHAATPRWFYTADGTPLSHADAVPGGRSPSPRFNNAVRSFGGDLTPQGSATFTPGADGLIRNPAQAALLERIAKLGPDSFYVGPQAQKLVATVNGAARNPSQMTTGDIASYEAKPRPNLCVPYRTYKICGMGPPSSGGITVLMILKQLERFDMGKLGPASPVAWHLFAESSRLAYADRNIALR
;
A
#
# COMPACT_ATOMS: atom_id res chain seq x y z
N MET A 1 3.56 18.15 -12.18
CA MET A 1 3.13 18.31 -10.77
C MET A 1 3.29 16.96 -10.08
N VAL A 2 3.71 16.95 -8.81
CA VAL A 2 3.77 15.76 -7.96
C VAL A 2 3.10 16.11 -6.63
N SER A 3 2.44 15.14 -5.99
CA SER A 3 1.87 15.26 -4.66
C SER A 3 2.14 13.96 -3.89
N ALA A 4 2.61 14.07 -2.66
CA ALA A 4 2.94 12.96 -1.78
C ALA A 4 2.72 13.39 -0.31
N ALA A 5 2.64 12.42 0.60
CA ALA A 5 2.34 12.70 2.00
C ALA A 5 3.53 13.29 2.79
N ASP A 6 4.77 13.11 2.30
CA ASP A 6 5.97 13.80 2.77
C ASP A 6 6.56 14.72 1.67
N PRO A 7 6.91 15.98 1.97
CA PRO A 7 7.40 16.93 0.97
C PRO A 7 8.74 16.53 0.35
N ARG A 8 9.58 15.74 1.04
CA ARG A 8 10.86 15.25 0.51
C ARG A 8 10.65 14.21 -0.59
N ALA A 9 9.63 13.36 -0.44
CA ALA A 9 9.25 12.40 -1.46
C ALA A 9 8.50 13.04 -2.64
N ALA A 10 7.73 14.11 -2.39
CA ALA A 10 7.21 14.95 -3.48
C ALA A 10 8.36 15.61 -4.26
N ALA A 11 9.37 16.15 -3.57
CA ALA A 11 10.56 16.74 -4.17
C ALA A 11 11.35 15.73 -5.02
N ALA A 12 11.56 14.50 -4.53
CA ALA A 12 12.23 13.44 -5.31
C ALA A 12 11.55 13.17 -6.67
N GLY A 13 10.21 13.14 -6.70
CA GLY A 13 9.46 13.04 -7.95
C GLY A 13 9.56 14.30 -8.82
N VAL A 14 9.63 15.49 -8.23
CA VAL A 14 9.83 16.76 -8.97
C VAL A 14 11.22 16.81 -9.61
N GLU A 15 12.28 16.39 -8.93
CA GLU A 15 13.63 16.33 -9.53
C GLU A 15 13.69 15.32 -10.67
N MET A 16 12.98 14.18 -10.57
CA MET A 16 12.89 13.22 -11.67
C MET A 16 12.15 13.80 -12.89
N LEU A 17 11.09 14.60 -12.70
CA LEU A 17 10.45 15.33 -13.81
C LEU A 17 11.37 16.40 -14.42
N LYS A 18 12.14 17.13 -13.59
CA LYS A 18 13.13 18.12 -14.07
C LYS A 18 14.26 17.47 -14.88
N ALA A 19 14.64 16.24 -14.54
CA ALA A 19 15.61 15.43 -15.28
C ALA A 19 15.07 14.88 -16.62
N GLY A 20 13.83 15.23 -17.01
CA GLY A 20 13.19 14.74 -18.23
C GLY A 20 12.48 13.39 -18.08
N GLY A 21 12.41 12.84 -16.87
CA GLY A 21 11.68 11.61 -16.57
C GLY A 21 10.17 11.75 -16.77
N SER A 22 9.51 10.63 -17.05
CA SER A 22 8.05 10.57 -17.19
C SER A 22 7.34 10.64 -15.83
N ALA A 23 6.00 10.76 -15.86
CA ALA A 23 5.18 10.61 -14.66
C ALA A 23 5.32 9.23 -13.98
N THR A 24 5.77 8.19 -14.71
CA THR A 24 6.06 6.86 -14.14
C THR A 24 7.36 6.90 -13.35
N ASP A 25 8.41 7.48 -13.92
CA ASP A 25 9.73 7.60 -13.28
C ASP A 25 9.64 8.50 -12.03
N ALA A 26 8.88 9.60 -12.12
CA ALA A 26 8.59 10.47 -10.99
C ALA A 26 7.80 9.75 -9.88
N ALA A 27 6.84 8.88 -10.23
CA ALA A 27 6.14 8.05 -9.24
C ALA A 27 7.10 7.05 -8.57
N ILE A 28 7.99 6.39 -9.32
CA ILE A 28 9.03 5.50 -8.79
C ILE A 28 9.95 6.26 -7.83
N ALA A 29 10.46 7.43 -8.23
CA ALA A 29 11.32 8.27 -7.39
C ALA A 29 10.61 8.70 -6.09
N THR A 30 9.34 9.11 -6.18
CA THR A 30 8.52 9.41 -5.00
C THR A 30 8.33 8.19 -4.12
N MET A 31 8.01 7.00 -4.65
CA MET A 31 7.80 5.79 -3.83
C MET A 31 9.09 5.25 -3.19
N LEU A 32 10.24 5.35 -3.88
CA LEU A 32 11.54 5.01 -3.30
C LEU A 32 11.96 6.00 -2.21
N ALA A 33 11.66 7.29 -2.38
CA ALA A 33 11.85 8.29 -1.33
C ALA A 33 10.90 8.04 -0.15
N LEU A 34 9.62 7.73 -0.40
CA LEU A 34 8.66 7.32 0.62
C LEU A 34 9.21 6.13 1.41
N ASN A 35 9.67 5.05 0.78
CA ASN A 35 10.26 3.90 1.49
C ASN A 35 11.31 4.29 2.57
N VAL A 36 12.01 5.42 2.43
CA VAL A 36 12.99 5.95 3.41
C VAL A 36 12.39 6.98 4.37
N VAL A 37 11.55 7.91 3.90
CA VAL A 37 10.93 8.94 4.77
C VAL A 37 9.66 8.46 5.50
N GLU A 38 9.13 7.31 5.09
CA GLU A 38 7.87 6.64 5.47
C GLU A 38 8.26 5.20 6.07
N PRO A 39 8.41 4.97 7.43
CA PRO A 39 8.19 3.74 8.40
C PRO A 39 6.85 3.33 9.32
N GLN A 40 5.53 3.67 9.06
CA GLN A 40 4.11 3.32 9.55
C GLN A 40 2.86 2.94 8.56
N SER A 41 2.83 3.13 7.22
CA SER A 41 2.01 2.68 6.04
C SER A 41 2.81 1.94 4.88
N SER A 42 3.03 2.48 3.64
CA SER A 42 3.67 1.85 2.41
C SER A 42 5.23 1.83 2.16
N GLY A 43 5.84 0.67 1.87
CA GLY A 43 7.28 0.53 1.50
C GLY A 43 7.67 -0.80 0.80
N LEU A 44 8.97 -1.08 0.59
CA LEU A 44 9.50 -2.28 -0.11
C LEU A 44 9.10 -3.63 0.50
N GLY A 45 8.69 -3.65 1.77
CA GLY A 45 8.20 -4.85 2.47
C GLY A 45 6.69 -5.11 2.32
N GLY A 46 6.00 -4.37 1.45
CA GLY A 46 4.56 -4.49 1.21
C GLY A 46 4.22 -4.30 -0.27
N GLY A 47 2.93 -4.11 -0.57
CA GLY A 47 2.41 -4.04 -1.93
C GLY A 47 1.99 -2.64 -2.41
N SER A 48 1.58 -2.55 -3.68
CA SER A 48 1.04 -1.33 -4.29
C SER A 48 -0.03 -1.60 -5.36
N PHE A 49 -0.85 -0.58 -5.64
CA PHE A 49 -1.82 -0.58 -6.74
C PHE A 49 -1.58 0.65 -7.61
N TRP A 50 -1.37 0.46 -8.91
CA TRP A 50 -1.08 1.55 -9.85
C TRP A 50 -2.25 1.74 -10.83
N VAL A 51 -2.60 3.00 -11.10
CA VAL A 51 -3.51 3.38 -12.19
C VAL A 51 -2.76 4.41 -13.05
N ARG A 52 -2.36 4.05 -14.27
CA ARG A 52 -1.54 4.88 -15.16
C ARG A 52 -2.34 5.27 -16.40
N HIS A 53 -2.45 6.57 -16.68
CA HIS A 53 -2.95 7.08 -17.96
C HIS A 53 -1.80 7.24 -18.96
N ALA A 54 -1.83 6.47 -20.05
CA ALA A 54 -0.89 6.56 -21.16
C ALA A 54 -1.27 7.73 -22.09
N ALA A 55 -0.81 8.94 -21.76
CA ALA A 55 -1.22 10.18 -22.46
C ALA A 55 -1.01 10.18 -23.99
N ARG A 56 -0.14 9.31 -24.54
CA ARG A 56 0.07 9.15 -25.99
C ARG A 56 -0.98 8.26 -26.68
N THR A 57 -1.66 7.38 -25.96
CA THR A 57 -2.62 6.39 -26.51
C THR A 57 -4.03 6.50 -25.90
N GLY A 58 -4.20 7.28 -24.84
CA GLY A 58 -5.46 7.37 -24.08
C GLY A 58 -5.78 6.13 -23.23
N GLN A 59 -4.87 5.14 -23.19
CA GLN A 59 -5.08 3.90 -22.44
C GLN A 59 -4.98 4.15 -20.93
N ILE A 60 -5.77 3.39 -20.17
CA ILE A 60 -5.71 3.33 -18.71
C ILE A 60 -5.21 1.95 -18.35
N ASP A 61 -4.01 1.88 -17.79
CA ASP A 61 -3.35 0.64 -17.42
C ASP A 61 -3.35 0.50 -15.89
N THR A 62 -3.61 -0.72 -15.41
CA THR A 62 -3.70 -1.02 -13.97
C THR A 62 -2.76 -2.15 -13.60
N ILE A 63 -1.90 -1.94 -12.60
CA ILE A 63 -0.96 -2.95 -12.08
C ILE A 63 -1.31 -3.24 -10.62
N ASP A 64 -1.49 -4.52 -10.34
CA ASP A 64 -1.70 -5.11 -9.03
C ASP A 64 -0.38 -5.72 -8.53
N ALA A 65 0.28 -5.01 -7.64
CA ALA A 65 1.42 -5.48 -6.88
C ALA A 65 1.02 -5.72 -5.42
N ARG A 66 -0.18 -6.26 -5.16
CA ARG A 66 -0.57 -6.70 -3.81
C ARG A 66 0.24 -7.93 -3.40
N GLU A 67 0.56 -7.98 -2.11
CA GLU A 67 1.20 -9.09 -1.42
C GLU A 67 0.40 -10.38 -1.64
N THR A 68 1.09 -11.48 -1.95
CA THR A 68 0.49 -12.81 -2.09
C THR A 68 0.75 -13.62 -0.81
N ALA A 69 -0.24 -14.38 -0.35
CA ALA A 69 -0.06 -15.28 0.79
C ALA A 69 0.91 -16.43 0.42
N PRO A 70 1.80 -16.89 1.33
CA PRO A 70 2.66 -18.05 1.08
C PRO A 70 1.85 -19.29 0.71
N HIS A 71 2.41 -20.18 -0.10
CA HIS A 71 1.80 -21.44 -0.54
C HIS A 71 1.38 -22.35 0.63
N ALA A 72 2.04 -22.23 1.78
CA ALA A 72 1.66 -22.96 2.99
C ALA A 72 0.33 -22.46 3.62
N ALA A 73 -0.11 -21.23 3.32
CA ALA A 73 -1.22 -20.58 4.00
C ALA A 73 -2.56 -21.28 3.76
N THR A 74 -3.37 -21.40 4.82
CA THR A 74 -4.68 -22.07 4.80
C THR A 74 -5.80 -21.15 5.28
N PRO A 75 -7.08 -21.47 5.03
CA PRO A 75 -8.23 -20.75 5.59
C PRO A 75 -8.27 -20.73 7.14
N ARG A 76 -7.40 -21.49 7.81
CA ARG A 76 -7.31 -21.58 9.28
C ARG A 76 -6.04 -20.93 9.85
N TRP A 77 -5.27 -20.20 9.05
CA TRP A 77 -3.98 -19.61 9.46
C TRP A 77 -4.08 -18.67 10.68
N PHE A 78 -5.18 -17.91 10.78
CA PHE A 78 -5.41 -16.95 11.86
C PHE A 78 -6.33 -17.52 12.97
N TYR A 79 -6.16 -18.79 13.31
CA TYR A 79 -6.88 -19.46 14.38
C TYR A 79 -5.92 -20.20 15.32
N THR A 80 -6.26 -20.24 16.60
CA THR A 80 -5.59 -21.09 17.59
C THR A 80 -5.95 -22.58 17.39
N ALA A 81 -5.18 -23.48 18.02
CA ALA A 81 -5.31 -24.93 17.82
C ALA A 81 -6.64 -25.53 18.32
N ASP A 82 -7.34 -24.86 19.24
CA ASP A 82 -8.71 -25.16 19.68
C ASP A 82 -9.79 -24.76 18.64
N GLY A 83 -9.41 -23.96 17.65
CA GLY A 83 -10.29 -23.47 16.59
C GLY A 83 -10.86 -22.07 16.80
N THR A 84 -10.45 -21.34 17.86
CA THR A 84 -10.84 -19.94 18.11
C THR A 84 -10.09 -18.98 17.16
N PRO A 85 -10.71 -17.89 16.64
CA PRO A 85 -9.98 -16.89 15.86
C PRO A 85 -8.93 -16.15 16.71
N LEU A 86 -7.75 -15.87 16.15
CA LEU A 86 -6.77 -14.99 16.78
C LEU A 86 -7.35 -13.58 16.99
N SER A 87 -6.90 -12.89 18.03
CA SER A 87 -7.28 -11.49 18.22
C SER A 87 -6.65 -10.61 17.13
N HIS A 88 -7.22 -9.42 16.91
CA HIS A 88 -6.64 -8.45 15.99
C HIS A 88 -5.20 -8.05 16.37
N ALA A 89 -4.85 -8.07 17.67
CA ALA A 89 -3.50 -7.76 18.12
C ALA A 89 -2.48 -8.88 17.82
N ASP A 90 -2.94 -10.13 17.72
CA ASP A 90 -2.09 -11.30 17.46
C ASP A 90 -1.96 -11.59 15.95
N ALA A 91 -3.04 -11.36 15.18
CA ALA A 91 -3.09 -11.66 13.75
C ALA A 91 -2.40 -10.62 12.85
N VAL A 92 -2.37 -9.33 13.26
CA VAL A 92 -2.02 -8.18 12.39
C VAL A 92 -0.55 -7.71 12.41
N PRO A 93 0.34 -7.99 13.40
CA PRO A 93 1.71 -7.45 13.41
C PRO A 93 2.53 -7.71 12.13
N GLY A 94 2.71 -6.66 11.32
CA GLY A 94 3.44 -6.64 10.05
C GLY A 94 3.88 -5.22 9.67
N GLY A 95 4.87 -5.09 8.78
CA GLY A 95 5.65 -3.86 8.52
C GLY A 95 4.88 -2.63 7.99
N ARG A 96 5.46 -1.43 8.15
CA ARG A 96 4.75 -0.13 8.11
C ARG A 96 5.68 1.04 7.55
N SER A 97 5.19 2.11 6.82
CA SER A 97 5.74 3.50 6.33
C SER A 97 5.09 5.04 6.60
N PRO A 98 5.56 6.16 7.31
CA PRO A 98 4.96 7.57 7.43
C PRO A 98 5.21 8.78 6.47
N SER A 99 4.17 9.61 6.50
CA SER A 99 4.17 11.08 6.54
C SER A 99 4.20 11.53 8.02
N PRO A 100 4.48 12.79 8.41
CA PRO A 100 4.95 13.22 9.77
C PRO A 100 4.31 12.65 11.08
N ARG A 101 3.17 11.97 10.98
CA ARG A 101 2.62 10.91 11.86
C ARG A 101 3.64 9.90 12.44
N PHE A 102 4.90 9.82 11.99
CA PHE A 102 5.85 8.80 12.48
C PHE A 102 6.05 8.80 13.98
N ASN A 103 6.31 9.98 14.55
CA ASN A 103 6.67 10.09 15.95
C ASN A 103 5.47 9.75 16.84
N ASN A 104 4.25 9.90 16.31
CA ASN A 104 3.03 9.37 16.93
C ASN A 104 2.95 7.85 16.77
N ALA A 105 3.26 7.29 15.59
CA ALA A 105 3.25 5.85 15.35
C ALA A 105 4.28 5.07 16.19
N VAL A 106 5.50 5.60 16.37
CA VAL A 106 6.51 5.02 17.28
C VAL A 106 6.05 5.11 18.74
N ARG A 107 5.27 6.14 19.12
CA ARG A 107 4.66 6.24 20.45
C ARG A 107 3.46 5.30 20.64
N SER A 108 2.61 5.15 19.63
CA SER A 108 1.41 4.31 19.67
C SER A 108 1.68 2.82 19.43
N PHE A 109 2.76 2.48 18.73
CA PHE A 109 3.09 1.13 18.29
C PHE A 109 4.55 0.73 18.57
N GLY A 110 5.27 1.45 19.44
CA GLY A 110 6.67 1.13 19.76
C GLY A 110 6.86 -0.26 20.34
N GLY A 111 5.85 -0.80 21.05
CA GLY A 111 5.82 -2.19 21.53
C GLY A 111 5.64 -3.25 20.44
N ASP A 112 5.36 -2.87 19.19
CA ASP A 112 5.35 -3.78 18.04
C ASP A 112 6.71 -3.90 17.35
N LEU A 113 7.67 -3.01 17.65
CA LEU A 113 8.99 -3.03 17.03
C LEU A 113 9.87 -4.15 17.62
N THR A 114 10.65 -4.80 16.76
CA THR A 114 11.77 -5.64 17.21
C THR A 114 12.85 -4.76 17.84
N PRO A 115 13.76 -5.30 18.68
CA PRO A 115 14.88 -4.52 19.24
C PRO A 115 15.73 -3.82 18.16
N GLN A 116 15.92 -4.47 17.00
CA GLN A 116 16.59 -3.87 15.85
C GLN A 116 15.77 -2.73 15.23
N GLY A 117 14.44 -2.88 15.11
CA GLY A 117 13.55 -1.81 14.64
C GLY A 117 13.59 -0.59 15.56
N SER A 118 13.46 -0.79 16.87
CA SER A 118 13.55 0.27 17.88
C SER A 118 14.90 1.00 17.83
N ALA A 119 16.01 0.27 17.71
CA ALA A 119 17.34 0.87 17.55
C ALA A 119 17.46 1.65 16.23
N THR A 120 16.96 1.11 15.11
CA THR A 120 17.03 1.74 13.78
C THR A 120 16.21 3.04 13.71
N PHE A 121 15.08 3.09 14.43
CA PHE A 121 14.15 4.23 14.41
C PHE A 121 14.31 5.19 15.61
N THR A 122 15.32 4.99 16.45
CA THR A 122 15.72 5.97 17.46
C THR A 122 16.53 7.10 16.78
N PRO A 123 16.14 8.38 16.92
CA PRO A 123 16.94 9.49 16.39
C PRO A 123 18.32 9.57 17.02
N GLY A 124 19.32 9.98 16.23
CA GLY A 124 20.63 10.37 16.75
C GLY A 124 20.57 11.66 17.59
N ALA A 125 21.70 12.05 18.19
CA ALA A 125 21.82 13.29 18.97
C ALA A 125 21.57 14.57 18.13
N ASP A 126 21.66 14.47 16.80
CA ASP A 126 21.32 15.50 15.82
C ASP A 126 19.84 15.44 15.35
N GLY A 127 19.02 14.59 15.96
CA GLY A 127 17.63 14.36 15.59
C GLY A 127 17.44 13.54 14.30
N LEU A 128 18.50 13.07 13.65
CA LEU A 128 18.42 12.33 12.39
C LEU A 128 18.39 10.82 12.62
N ILE A 129 17.38 10.17 12.02
CA ILE A 129 17.25 8.72 11.94
C ILE A 129 18.06 8.21 10.74
N ARG A 130 18.80 7.11 10.91
CA ARG A 130 19.73 6.58 9.91
C ARG A 130 19.57 5.07 9.75
N ASN A 131 19.25 4.63 8.53
CA ASN A 131 19.11 3.21 8.20
C ASN A 131 20.13 2.77 7.12
N PRO A 132 21.42 2.55 7.48
CA PRO A 132 22.45 2.17 6.53
C PRO A 132 22.19 0.79 5.89
N ALA A 133 21.48 -0.11 6.57
CA ALA A 133 21.09 -1.40 6.01
C ALA A 133 20.09 -1.25 4.84
N GLN A 134 19.14 -0.31 4.96
CA GLN A 134 18.21 0.02 3.89
C GLN A 134 18.88 0.78 2.75
N ALA A 135 19.83 1.69 3.04
CA ALA A 135 20.64 2.34 2.01
C ALA A 135 21.40 1.31 1.16
N ALA A 136 22.14 0.39 1.80
CA ALA A 136 22.85 -0.69 1.12
C ALA A 136 21.92 -1.65 0.34
N LEU A 137 20.67 -1.83 0.78
CA LEU A 137 19.66 -2.59 0.02
C LEU A 137 19.20 -1.85 -1.24
N LEU A 138 18.96 -0.54 -1.14
CA LEU A 138 18.58 0.30 -2.29
C LEU A 138 19.72 0.42 -3.30
N GLU A 139 20.96 0.60 -2.85
CA GLU A 139 22.17 0.56 -3.68
C GLU A 139 22.34 -0.80 -4.39
N ARG A 140 22.08 -1.91 -3.68
CA ARG A 140 22.10 -3.25 -4.27
C ARG A 140 21.06 -3.39 -5.38
N ILE A 141 19.81 -2.95 -5.14
CA ILE A 141 18.73 -3.01 -6.14
C ILE A 141 19.07 -2.13 -7.35
N ALA A 142 19.60 -0.94 -7.14
CA ALA A 142 20.04 -0.05 -8.22
C ALA A 142 21.19 -0.65 -9.05
N LYS A 143 22.10 -1.42 -8.43
CA LYS A 143 23.26 -2.03 -9.09
C LYS A 143 22.95 -3.38 -9.76
N LEU A 144 22.02 -4.17 -9.22
CA LEU A 144 21.79 -5.57 -9.59
C LEU A 144 20.35 -5.88 -10.04
N GLY A 145 19.49 -4.86 -10.15
CA GLY A 145 18.08 -5.02 -10.52
C GLY A 145 17.16 -5.49 -9.37
N PRO A 146 15.84 -5.48 -9.60
CA PRO A 146 14.83 -5.84 -8.58
C PRO A 146 14.96 -7.29 -8.11
N ASP A 147 15.31 -8.22 -9.01
CA ASP A 147 15.50 -9.65 -8.72
C ASP A 147 16.49 -9.88 -7.57
N SER A 148 17.46 -8.98 -7.39
CA SER A 148 18.45 -9.03 -6.31
C SER A 148 17.86 -8.89 -4.88
N PHE A 149 16.58 -8.53 -4.77
CA PHE A 149 15.72 -8.61 -3.59
C PHE A 149 14.96 -9.95 -3.52
N TYR A 150 14.35 -10.38 -4.63
CA TYR A 150 13.47 -11.56 -4.70
C TYR A 150 14.20 -12.92 -4.71
N VAL A 151 15.50 -12.96 -5.01
CA VAL A 151 16.29 -14.21 -4.98
C VAL A 151 17.57 -14.12 -4.14
N GLY A 152 18.06 -15.29 -3.72
CA GLY A 152 19.32 -15.43 -3.02
C GLY A 152 19.33 -14.83 -1.60
N PRO A 153 20.44 -14.19 -1.17
CA PRO A 153 20.64 -13.81 0.24
C PRO A 153 19.61 -12.83 0.84
N GLN A 154 18.86 -12.07 0.05
CA GLN A 154 17.85 -11.16 0.58
C GLN A 154 16.53 -11.89 0.84
N ALA A 155 16.05 -12.69 -0.12
CA ALA A 155 14.93 -13.61 0.09
C ALA A 155 15.17 -14.57 1.27
N GLN A 156 16.38 -15.12 1.40
CA GLN A 156 16.77 -15.97 2.54
C GLN A 156 16.66 -15.24 3.88
N LYS A 157 17.13 -13.98 3.97
CA LYS A 157 16.99 -13.16 5.19
C LYS A 157 15.54 -12.83 5.50
N LEU A 158 14.74 -12.50 4.49
CA LEU A 158 13.31 -12.20 4.65
C LEU A 158 12.59 -13.42 5.21
N VAL A 159 12.75 -14.58 4.58
CA VAL A 159 12.17 -15.88 5.00
C VAL A 159 12.58 -16.25 6.43
N ALA A 160 13.88 -16.16 6.76
CA ALA A 160 14.35 -16.41 8.12
C ALA A 160 13.76 -15.42 9.15
N THR A 161 13.55 -14.17 8.77
CA THR A 161 12.97 -13.13 9.64
C THR A 161 11.48 -13.39 9.92
N VAL A 162 10.68 -13.72 8.90
CA VAL A 162 9.23 -13.91 9.06
C VAL A 162 8.87 -15.27 9.67
N ASN A 163 9.66 -16.32 9.41
CA ASN A 163 9.46 -17.63 10.05
C ASN A 163 10.01 -17.66 11.49
N GLY A 164 11.05 -16.87 11.78
CA GLY A 164 11.61 -16.69 13.13
C GLY A 164 10.90 -15.64 13.99
N ALA A 165 9.75 -15.11 13.56
CA ALA A 165 9.04 -14.05 14.26
C ALA A 165 8.38 -14.54 15.56
N ALA A 166 8.69 -13.89 16.69
CA ALA A 166 8.15 -14.25 18.01
C ALA A 166 6.62 -14.01 18.17
N ARG A 167 6.00 -13.30 17.22
CA ARG A 167 4.55 -13.16 17.06
C ARG A 167 4.19 -13.57 15.64
N ASN A 168 3.16 -14.41 15.49
CA ASN A 168 2.64 -14.91 14.21
C ASN A 168 3.74 -15.38 13.22
N PRO A 169 4.58 -16.38 13.60
CA PRO A 169 5.62 -16.90 12.71
C PRO A 169 5.01 -17.47 11.43
N SER A 170 5.59 -17.09 10.30
CA SER A 170 5.18 -17.57 8.98
C SER A 170 5.74 -18.95 8.66
N GLN A 171 5.24 -19.54 7.57
CA GLN A 171 5.80 -20.74 6.92
C GLN A 171 6.14 -20.39 5.47
N MET A 172 6.81 -19.25 5.29
CA MET A 172 7.21 -18.73 3.99
C MET A 172 8.49 -19.43 3.51
N THR A 173 8.61 -19.62 2.21
CA THR A 173 9.78 -20.20 1.55
C THR A 173 10.44 -19.19 0.62
N THR A 174 11.68 -19.45 0.20
CA THR A 174 12.30 -18.66 -0.87
C THR A 174 11.59 -18.86 -2.22
N GLY A 175 10.80 -19.93 -2.37
CA GLY A 175 9.94 -20.15 -3.54
C GLY A 175 8.77 -19.17 -3.59
N ASP A 176 8.16 -18.84 -2.44
CA ASP A 176 7.08 -17.85 -2.36
C ASP A 176 7.55 -16.44 -2.77
N ILE A 177 8.78 -16.07 -2.38
CA ILE A 177 9.39 -14.80 -2.78
C ILE A 177 9.82 -14.83 -4.25
N ALA A 178 10.42 -15.92 -4.73
CA ALA A 178 10.92 -16.03 -6.11
C ALA A 178 9.81 -16.24 -7.17
N SER A 179 8.60 -16.63 -6.75
CA SER A 179 7.41 -16.76 -7.63
C SER A 179 6.46 -15.56 -7.54
N TYR A 180 6.83 -14.52 -6.81
CA TYR A 180 6.06 -13.29 -6.74
C TYR A 180 6.15 -12.50 -8.06
N GLU A 181 5.00 -12.10 -8.59
CA GLU A 181 4.89 -11.26 -9.79
C GLU A 181 3.78 -10.22 -9.61
N ALA A 182 4.08 -8.95 -9.95
CA ALA A 182 3.11 -7.87 -10.03
C ALA A 182 2.32 -7.96 -11.35
N LYS A 183 1.00 -8.07 -11.25
CA LYS A 183 0.14 -8.51 -12.36
C LYS A 183 -0.58 -7.34 -13.04
N PRO A 184 -0.61 -7.27 -14.39
CA PRO A 184 -1.53 -6.37 -15.07
C PRO A 184 -2.98 -6.81 -14.79
N ARG A 185 -3.86 -5.85 -14.55
CA ARG A 185 -5.31 -6.06 -14.34
C ARG A 185 -6.11 -5.28 -15.37
N PRO A 186 -7.33 -5.72 -15.73
CA PRO A 186 -8.28 -4.87 -16.46
C PRO A 186 -8.55 -3.57 -15.69
N ASN A 187 -8.61 -2.44 -16.40
CA ASN A 187 -8.97 -1.17 -15.77
C ASN A 187 -10.44 -1.16 -15.36
N LEU A 188 -10.73 -0.55 -14.20
CA LEU A 188 -12.09 -0.29 -13.76
C LEU A 188 -12.42 1.17 -14.04
N CYS A 189 -13.13 1.43 -15.15
CA CYS A 189 -13.52 2.75 -15.58
C CYS A 189 -15.03 2.83 -15.88
N VAL A 190 -15.71 3.84 -15.33
CA VAL A 190 -17.16 4.05 -15.47
C VAL A 190 -17.45 5.53 -15.77
N PRO A 191 -18.37 5.86 -16.70
CA PRO A 191 -18.80 7.23 -16.93
C PRO A 191 -19.62 7.74 -15.74
N TYR A 192 -19.34 8.95 -15.26
CA TYR A 192 -20.09 9.65 -14.23
C TYR A 192 -20.30 11.11 -14.65
N ARG A 193 -21.55 11.48 -14.92
CA ARG A 193 -21.94 12.75 -15.55
C ARG A 193 -21.11 12.99 -16.83
N THR A 194 -20.35 14.07 -16.92
CA THR A 194 -19.47 14.40 -18.05
C THR A 194 -18.08 13.75 -17.99
N TYR A 195 -17.74 13.01 -16.93
CA TYR A 195 -16.41 12.47 -16.69
C TYR A 195 -16.35 10.95 -16.90
N LYS A 196 -15.16 10.42 -17.21
CA LYS A 196 -14.83 9.00 -17.08
C LYS A 196 -13.98 8.81 -15.81
N ILE A 197 -14.54 8.19 -14.78
CA ILE A 197 -13.83 7.93 -13.52
C ILE A 197 -13.22 6.54 -13.59
N CYS A 198 -11.91 6.46 -13.35
CA CYS A 198 -11.14 5.21 -13.36
C CYS A 198 -10.49 4.97 -12.00
N GLY A 199 -10.35 3.70 -11.63
CA GLY A 199 -9.66 3.27 -10.42
C GLY A 199 -9.16 1.82 -10.53
N MET A 200 -8.65 1.30 -9.42
CA MET A 200 -8.26 -0.11 -9.32
C MET A 200 -9.50 -0.99 -9.05
N GLY A 201 -9.64 -2.07 -9.81
CA GLY A 201 -10.62 -3.13 -9.58
C GLY A 201 -10.09 -4.24 -8.65
N PRO A 202 -10.75 -5.41 -8.61
CA PRO A 202 -10.29 -6.56 -7.82
C PRO A 202 -8.81 -6.91 -8.10
N PRO A 203 -7.99 -7.19 -7.07
CA PRO A 203 -8.37 -7.48 -5.69
C PRO A 203 -8.65 -6.24 -4.80
N SER A 204 -8.57 -5.01 -5.32
CA SER A 204 -9.03 -3.83 -4.58
C SER A 204 -10.56 -3.68 -4.65
N SER A 205 -11.19 -3.54 -3.49
CA SER A 205 -12.62 -3.14 -3.40
C SER A 205 -12.83 -1.62 -3.48
N GLY A 206 -11.76 -0.81 -3.44
CA GLY A 206 -11.86 0.64 -3.31
C GLY A 206 -12.54 1.32 -4.51
N GLY A 207 -12.04 1.05 -5.73
CA GLY A 207 -12.57 1.69 -6.94
C GLY A 207 -14.03 1.36 -7.19
N ILE A 208 -14.41 0.08 -7.05
CA ILE A 208 -15.79 -0.37 -7.25
C ILE A 208 -16.74 0.16 -6.17
N THR A 209 -16.34 0.20 -4.90
CA THR A 209 -17.18 0.78 -3.82
C THR A 209 -17.44 2.27 -4.07
N VAL A 210 -16.42 3.05 -4.44
CA VAL A 210 -16.58 4.48 -4.76
C VAL A 210 -17.48 4.67 -5.99
N LEU A 211 -17.32 3.87 -7.03
CA LEU A 211 -18.15 3.96 -8.24
C LEU A 211 -19.62 3.55 -7.99
N MET A 212 -19.88 2.56 -7.11
CA MET A 212 -21.24 2.22 -6.68
C MET A 212 -21.90 3.36 -5.92
N ILE A 213 -21.17 4.05 -5.02
CA ILE A 213 -21.68 5.23 -4.30
C ILE A 213 -21.99 6.36 -5.29
N LEU A 214 -21.06 6.67 -6.19
CA LEU A 214 -21.24 7.73 -7.19
C LEU A 214 -22.43 7.45 -8.12
N LYS A 215 -22.62 6.20 -8.58
CA LYS A 215 -23.76 5.83 -9.43
C LYS A 215 -25.10 5.94 -8.73
N GLN A 216 -25.18 5.59 -7.44
CA GLN A 216 -26.40 5.82 -6.64
C GLN A 216 -26.70 7.32 -6.45
N LEU A 217 -25.64 8.15 -6.32
CA LEU A 217 -25.75 9.60 -6.14
C LEU A 217 -25.96 10.40 -7.44
N GLU A 218 -25.74 9.79 -8.62
CA GLU A 218 -25.77 10.48 -9.92
C GLU A 218 -27.12 11.14 -10.22
N ARG A 219 -28.22 10.50 -9.80
CA ARG A 219 -29.61 10.99 -9.95
C ARG A 219 -29.94 12.21 -9.07
N PHE A 220 -29.10 12.57 -8.11
CA PHE A 220 -29.31 13.71 -7.22
C PHE A 220 -28.40 14.88 -7.60
N ASP A 221 -28.92 16.10 -7.44
CA ASP A 221 -28.13 17.33 -7.59
C ASP A 221 -27.38 17.64 -6.29
N MET A 222 -26.31 16.88 -6.08
CA MET A 222 -25.41 17.05 -4.93
C MET A 222 -24.71 18.42 -4.94
N GLY A 223 -24.60 19.08 -6.10
CA GLY A 223 -24.02 20.41 -6.23
C GLY A 223 -24.93 21.48 -5.63
N LYS A 224 -26.22 21.45 -5.99
CA LYS A 224 -27.25 22.35 -5.43
C LYS A 224 -27.53 22.09 -3.95
N LEU A 225 -27.39 20.86 -3.47
CA LEU A 225 -27.48 20.57 -2.03
C LEU A 225 -26.27 21.13 -1.26
N GLY A 226 -25.06 20.99 -1.80
CA GLY A 226 -23.83 21.50 -1.21
C GLY A 226 -23.32 20.72 0.03
N PRO A 227 -22.06 20.93 0.44
CA PRO A 227 -21.38 20.10 1.45
C PRO A 227 -21.89 20.30 2.89
N ALA A 228 -22.66 21.36 3.15
CA ALA A 228 -23.24 21.64 4.47
C ALA A 228 -24.65 21.05 4.65
N SER A 229 -25.27 20.50 3.60
CA SER A 229 -26.66 20.03 3.66
C SER A 229 -26.79 18.68 4.37
N PRO A 230 -27.62 18.56 5.42
CA PRO A 230 -27.94 17.27 6.04
C PRO A 230 -28.54 16.25 5.05
N VAL A 231 -29.25 16.73 4.02
CA VAL A 231 -29.81 15.88 2.96
C VAL A 231 -28.70 15.28 2.09
N ALA A 232 -27.66 16.06 1.75
CA ALA A 232 -26.49 15.53 1.03
C ALA A 232 -25.77 14.45 1.85
N TRP A 233 -25.58 14.68 3.15
CA TRP A 233 -24.96 13.71 4.06
C TRP A 233 -25.81 12.45 4.25
N HIS A 234 -27.14 12.57 4.37
CA HIS A 234 -28.05 11.42 4.43
C HIS A 234 -27.99 10.57 3.15
N LEU A 235 -28.06 11.20 1.97
CA LEU A 235 -27.97 10.50 0.68
C LEU A 235 -26.61 9.81 0.50
N PHE A 236 -25.51 10.45 0.91
CA PHE A 236 -24.18 9.87 0.90
C PHE A 236 -24.06 8.69 1.88
N ALA A 237 -24.60 8.81 3.09
CA ALA A 237 -24.58 7.75 4.10
C ALA A 237 -25.34 6.50 3.64
N GLU A 238 -26.56 6.65 3.10
CA GLU A 238 -27.35 5.52 2.60
C GLU A 238 -26.72 4.87 1.36
N SER A 239 -26.21 5.68 0.42
CA SER A 239 -25.50 5.15 -0.76
C SER A 239 -24.23 4.38 -0.36
N SER A 240 -23.54 4.85 0.68
CA SER A 240 -22.39 4.17 1.28
C SER A 240 -22.80 2.88 1.98
N ARG A 241 -23.87 2.90 2.79
CA ARG A 241 -24.38 1.73 3.53
C ARG A 241 -24.67 0.56 2.58
N LEU A 242 -25.29 0.84 1.43
CA LEU A 242 -25.56 -0.15 0.39
C LEU A 242 -24.27 -0.65 -0.28
N ALA A 243 -23.40 0.26 -0.76
CA ALA A 243 -22.15 -0.12 -1.41
C ALA A 243 -21.18 -0.91 -0.50
N TYR A 244 -21.17 -0.62 0.81
CA TYR A 244 -20.38 -1.37 1.79
C TYR A 244 -21.02 -2.72 2.15
N ALA A 245 -22.33 -2.90 2.02
CA ALA A 245 -22.97 -4.22 2.14
C ALA A 245 -22.52 -5.14 0.99
N ASP A 246 -22.66 -4.67 -0.26
CA ASP A 246 -22.22 -5.42 -1.45
C ASP A 246 -20.72 -5.73 -1.40
N ARG A 247 -19.88 -4.75 -1.00
CA ARG A 247 -18.43 -4.95 -0.78
C ARG A 247 -18.14 -6.03 0.27
N ASN A 248 -18.98 -6.22 1.28
CA ASN A 248 -18.75 -7.25 2.30
C ASN A 248 -19.20 -8.65 1.87
N ILE A 249 -20.09 -8.76 0.88
CA ILE A 249 -20.61 -10.03 0.37
C ILE A 249 -19.83 -10.52 -0.85
N ALA A 250 -19.53 -9.62 -1.80
CA ALA A 250 -18.98 -9.98 -3.11
C ALA A 250 -17.47 -9.72 -3.29
N LEU A 251 -16.80 -9.06 -2.33
CA LEU A 251 -15.42 -8.58 -2.45
C LEU A 251 -14.58 -8.79 -1.18
N ARG A 252 -14.84 -9.88 -0.44
CA ARG A 252 -14.00 -10.34 0.69
C ARG A 252 -12.99 -11.38 0.25
#